data_AF-A0A435GT44-F1
#
_entry.id   AF-A0A435GT44-F1
#
_cell.length_a   1.000
_cell.length_b   1.000
_cell.length_c   1.000
_cell.angle_alpha   90.00
_cell.angle_beta   90.00
_cell.angle_gamma   90.00
#
_symmetry.space_group_name_H-M   'P 1'
#
loop_
_entity.id
_entity.type
_entity.pdbx_description
1 polymer ?
#
loop_
_entity_poly.entity_id
_entity_poly.type
_entity_poly.pdbx_seq_one_letter_code
_entity_poly.pdbx_strand_id
1 'polypeptide(L)'
;ITQACIVTLEPVEAHIDEPVEALLLPEDSKLGRQGFDGGGEILLDAEGPDSPETFSGDTIDVGALAEQYFGLAIDPYPRKQGASLNAGSETEPAENEFQQKLRSLLGKS
;
A
#
# COMPACT_ATOMS: atom_id res chain seq x y z
N ILE A 1 15.21 -8.34 8.43
CA ILE A 1 15.76 -7.06 7.92
C ILE A 1 15.73 -6.01 9.02
N THR A 2 16.36 -4.85 8.80
CA THR A 2 16.24 -3.69 9.70
C THR A 2 15.83 -2.48 8.89
N GLN A 3 14.80 -1.77 9.33
CA GLN A 3 14.27 -0.58 8.68
C GLN A 3 14.34 0.62 9.63
N ALA A 4 14.36 1.85 9.10
CA ALA A 4 14.27 3.04 9.93
C ALA A 4 12.82 3.34 10.27
N CYS A 5 12.51 3.54 11.56
CA CYS A 5 11.19 3.98 12.01
C CYS A 5 10.78 5.28 11.31
N ILE A 6 9.59 5.34 10.70
CA ILE A 6 9.17 6.54 9.96
C ILE A 6 8.95 7.78 10.85
N VAL A 7 8.81 7.59 12.16
CA VAL A 7 8.61 8.68 13.13
C VAL A 7 9.91 9.13 13.76
N THR A 8 10.72 8.20 14.25
CA THR A 8 11.91 8.49 15.07
C THR A 8 13.24 8.27 14.35
N LEU A 9 13.22 7.61 13.18
CA LEU A 9 14.38 7.12 12.43
C LEU A 9 15.23 6.06 13.15
N GLU A 10 14.81 5.62 14.33
CA GLU A 10 15.45 4.53 15.06
C GLU A 10 15.28 3.18 14.34
N PRO A 11 16.25 2.26 14.44
CA PRO A 11 16.19 0.97 13.76
C PRO A 11 15.09 0.07 14.33
N VAL A 12 14.21 -0.42 13.45
CA VAL A 12 13.16 -1.41 13.70
C VAL A 12 13.61 -2.72 13.05
N GLU A 13 13.77 -3.77 13.87
CA GLU A 13 14.01 -5.12 13.37
C GLU A 13 12.68 -5.71 12.91
N ALA A 14 12.69 -6.31 11.72
CA ALA A 14 11.54 -6.99 11.14
C ALA A 14 11.95 -8.39 10.68
N HIS A 15 11.09 -9.36 10.95
CA HIS A 15 11.19 -10.71 10.41
C HIS A 15 10.14 -10.85 9.31
N ILE A 16 10.56 -11.36 8.15
CA ILE A 16 9.68 -11.61 7.01
C ILE A 16 9.59 -13.12 6.87
N ASP A 17 8.37 -13.64 7.00
CA ASP A 17 7.99 -15.03 6.77
C ASP A 17 6.79 -14.98 5.82
N GLU A 18 7.07 -15.07 4.52
CA GLU A 18 6.10 -14.88 3.45
C GLU A 18 6.03 -16.14 2.59
N PRO A 19 4.86 -16.77 2.41
CA PRO A 19 4.70 -17.88 1.48
C PRO A 19 4.85 -17.37 0.04
N VAL A 20 5.62 -18.09 -0.78
CA VAL A 20 5.79 -17.78 -2.20
C VAL A 20 4.94 -18.75 -3.02
N GLU A 21 3.87 -18.26 -3.63
CA GLU A 21 2.96 -19.03 -4.48
C GLU A 21 2.46 -18.18 -5.64
N ALA A 22 2.77 -18.58 -6.87
CA ALA A 22 2.28 -17.88 -8.07
C ALA A 22 1.75 -18.86 -9.13
N LEU A 23 0.69 -18.45 -9.82
CA LEU A 23 0.20 -19.13 -11.01
C LEU A 23 0.86 -18.53 -12.24
N LEU A 24 1.68 -19.32 -12.92
CA LEU A 24 2.44 -18.88 -14.10
C LEU A 24 1.90 -19.52 -15.38
N LEU A 25 1.66 -18.70 -16.40
CA LEU A 25 1.20 -19.15 -17.71
C LEU A 25 2.16 -18.68 -18.82
N PRO A 26 2.36 -19.47 -19.89
CA PRO A 26 3.03 -18.96 -21.08
C PRO A 26 2.31 -17.73 -21.63
N GLU A 27 3.04 -16.76 -22.19
CA GLU A 27 2.46 -15.54 -22.77
C GLU A 27 1.38 -15.81 -23.85
N ASP A 28 1.49 -16.93 -24.58
CA ASP A 28 0.54 -17.34 -25.61
C ASP A 28 -0.60 -18.23 -25.07
N SER A 29 -0.67 -18.42 -23.76
CA SER A 29 -1.70 -19.23 -23.11
C SER A 29 -3.09 -18.62 -23.29
N LYS A 30 -4.02 -19.44 -23.78
CA LYS A 30 -5.45 -19.09 -23.85
C LYS A 30 -6.11 -19.00 -22.47
N LEU A 31 -5.47 -19.53 -21.43
CA LEU A 31 -5.97 -19.50 -20.05
C LEU A 31 -5.67 -18.19 -19.33
N GLY A 32 -4.69 -17.39 -19.81
CA GLY A 32 -4.34 -16.09 -19.21
C GLY A 32 -5.34 -14.97 -19.48
N ARG A 33 -6.44 -15.27 -20.18
CA ARG A 33 -7.52 -14.30 -20.48
C ARG A 33 -8.78 -14.53 -19.63
N GLN A 34 -8.68 -15.28 -18.53
CA GLN A 34 -9.80 -15.44 -17.60
C GLN A 34 -10.28 -14.05 -17.14
N GLY A 35 -11.58 -13.77 -17.27
CA GLY A 35 -12.18 -12.47 -16.94
C GLY A 35 -12.37 -11.50 -18.11
N PHE A 36 -11.84 -11.80 -19.31
CA PHE A 36 -12.16 -11.06 -20.53
C PHE A 36 -13.23 -11.81 -21.34
N ASP A 37 -14.49 -11.50 -21.08
CA ASP A 37 -15.58 -12.02 -21.91
C ASP A 37 -15.47 -11.44 -23.33
N GLY A 38 -16.01 -12.13 -24.33
CA GLY A 38 -15.90 -11.76 -25.75
C GLY A 38 -16.42 -10.36 -26.13
N GLY A 39 -17.04 -9.64 -25.18
CA GLY A 39 -17.48 -8.25 -25.30
C GLY A 39 -16.53 -7.20 -24.70
N GLY A 40 -15.39 -7.59 -24.10
CA GLY A 40 -14.42 -6.69 -23.49
C GLY A 40 -14.80 -6.15 -22.10
N GLU A 41 -15.81 -6.75 -21.46
CA GLU A 41 -16.15 -6.50 -20.06
C GLU A 41 -15.20 -7.28 -19.15
N ILE A 42 -14.73 -6.64 -18.07
CA ILE A 42 -13.83 -7.24 -17.07
C ILE A 42 -14.60 -7.37 -15.76
N LEU A 43 -14.80 -8.61 -15.30
CA LEU A 43 -15.36 -8.89 -13.98
C LEU A 43 -14.22 -8.95 -12.96
N LEU A 44 -14.20 -8.01 -12.02
CA LEU A 44 -13.20 -7.96 -10.93
C LEU A 44 -13.80 -8.54 -9.66
N ASP A 45 -13.20 -9.60 -9.14
CA ASP A 45 -13.50 -10.15 -7.82
C ASP A 45 -12.37 -9.75 -6.86
N ALA A 46 -12.69 -8.94 -5.84
CA ALA A 46 -11.71 -8.43 -4.89
C ALA A 46 -11.21 -9.52 -3.92
N GLU A 47 -12.00 -10.57 -3.71
CA GLU A 47 -11.65 -11.72 -2.86
C GLU A 47 -11.27 -12.94 -3.71
N GLY A 48 -11.20 -12.77 -5.03
CA GLY A 48 -10.79 -13.81 -5.97
C GLY A 48 -9.29 -14.11 -5.86
N PRO A 49 -8.82 -15.23 -6.44
CA PRO A 49 -7.39 -15.50 -6.52
C PRO A 49 -6.69 -14.43 -7.36
N ASP A 50 -5.41 -14.22 -7.08
CA ASP A 50 -4.57 -13.35 -7.88
C ASP A 50 -4.55 -13.78 -9.36
N SER A 51 -4.45 -12.79 -10.24
CA SER A 51 -4.33 -13.06 -11.67
C SER A 51 -3.01 -13.78 -11.97
N PRO A 52 -3.01 -14.74 -12.92
CA PRO A 52 -1.78 -15.42 -13.28
C PRO A 52 -0.75 -14.46 -13.87
N GLU A 53 0.51 -14.64 -13.49
CA GLU A 53 1.66 -14.01 -14.13
C GLU A 53 2.02 -14.75 -15.42
N THR A 54 2.60 -14.03 -16.39
CA THR A 54 3.07 -14.64 -17.64
C THR A 54 4.58 -14.81 -17.68
N PHE A 55 5.06 -15.88 -18.30
CA PHE A 55 6.49 -16.10 -18.55
C PHE A 55 6.79 -16.41 -20.02
N SER A 56 8.02 -16.12 -20.44
CA SER A 56 8.55 -16.46 -21.76
C SER A 56 9.64 -17.53 -21.66
N GLY A 57 9.82 -18.30 -22.73
CA GLY A 57 10.84 -19.35 -22.79
C GLY A 57 10.42 -20.62 -22.05
N ASP A 58 11.41 -21.38 -21.56
CA ASP A 58 11.23 -22.71 -20.96
C ASP A 58 11.70 -22.79 -19.50
N THR A 59 12.06 -21.65 -18.90
CA THR A 59 12.57 -21.56 -17.53
C THR A 59 11.87 -20.47 -16.74
N ILE A 60 11.78 -20.67 -15.43
CA ILE A 60 11.21 -19.70 -14.48
C ILE A 60 12.32 -19.34 -13.49
N ASP A 61 12.57 -18.05 -13.30
CA ASP A 61 13.48 -17.56 -12.27
C ASP A 61 12.76 -17.49 -10.91
N VAL A 62 12.93 -18.54 -10.12
CA VAL A 62 12.35 -18.62 -8.77
C VAL A 62 12.96 -17.59 -7.80
N GLY A 63 14.18 -17.10 -8.07
CA GLY A 63 14.81 -16.05 -7.28
C GLY A 63 14.15 -14.71 -7.52
N ALA A 64 13.87 -14.38 -8.78
CA ALA A 64 13.10 -13.19 -9.14
C ALA A 64 11.67 -13.24 -8.55
N LEU A 65 11.03 -14.41 -8.58
CA LEU A 65 9.73 -14.58 -7.92
C LEU A 65 9.83 -14.33 -6.40
N ALA A 66 10.79 -14.96 -5.73
CA ALA A 66 10.99 -14.76 -4.30
C ALA A 66 11.32 -13.30 -3.93
N GLU A 67 12.09 -12.59 -4.77
CA GLU A 67 12.40 -11.16 -4.59
C GLU A 67 11.14 -10.30 -4.61
N GLN A 68 10.19 -10.57 -5.51
CA GLN A 68 8.92 -9.85 -5.59
C GLN A 68 8.11 -10.00 -4.30
N TYR A 69 7.89 -11.24 -3.84
CA TYR A 69 7.16 -11.51 -2.59
C TYR A 69 7.86 -10.89 -1.38
N PHE A 70 9.19 -11.01 -1.33
CA PHE A 70 9.98 -10.38 -0.28
C PHE A 70 9.79 -8.86 -0.27
N GLY A 71 9.85 -8.19 -1.43
CA GLY A 71 9.65 -6.75 -1.54
C GLY A 71 8.25 -6.30 -1.12
N LEU A 72 7.22 -7.08 -1.46
CA LEU A 72 5.83 -6.81 -1.07
C LEU A 72 5.59 -7.02 0.43
N ALA A 73 6.31 -7.97 1.05
CA ALA A 73 6.20 -8.24 2.49
C ALA A 73 6.91 -7.19 3.38
N ILE A 74 7.68 -6.27 2.81
CA ILE A 74 8.32 -5.19 3.56
C ILE A 74 7.26 -4.16 4.00
N ASP A 75 7.14 -3.92 5.30
CA ASP A 75 6.28 -2.85 5.84
C ASP A 75 6.74 -1.49 5.27
N PRO A 76 5.90 -0.76 4.50
CA PRO A 76 6.28 0.53 3.94
C PRO A 76 6.38 1.64 5.01
N TYR A 77 5.80 1.42 6.19
CA TYR A 77 5.71 2.40 7.27
C TYR A 77 6.12 1.81 8.62
N PRO A 78 7.34 1.27 8.76
CA PRO A 78 7.78 0.63 9.99
C PRO A 78 7.78 1.63 11.15
N ARG A 79 7.23 1.22 12.29
CA ARG A 79 7.13 2.06 13.49
C ARG A 79 7.65 1.34 14.72
N LYS A 80 8.48 2.03 15.51
CA LYS A 80 8.76 1.62 16.88
C LYS A 80 7.47 1.65 17.71
N GLN A 81 7.32 0.71 18.62
CA GLN A 81 6.22 0.74 19.57
C GLN A 81 6.27 2.03 20.39
N GLY A 82 5.12 2.69 20.54
CA GLY A 82 5.01 3.96 21.25
C GLY A 82 5.52 5.18 20.46
N ALA A 83 6.00 5.03 19.23
CA ALA A 83 6.39 6.17 18.41
C ALA A 83 5.16 6.98 17.98
N SER A 84 5.07 8.22 18.46
CA SER A 84 4.04 9.18 18.09
C SER A 84 4.68 10.40 17.46
N LEU A 85 4.07 10.90 16.39
CA LEU A 85 4.33 12.27 15.97
C LEU A 85 3.65 13.18 16.99
N ASN A 86 4.40 14.13 17.55
CA ASN A 86 3.76 15.30 18.12
C ASN A 86 3.09 16.01 16.95
N ALA A 87 1.78 15.77 16.77
CA ALA A 87 0.95 16.76 16.10
C ALA A 87 1.12 18.02 16.95
N GLY A 88 2.12 18.84 16.59
CA GLY A 88 2.24 20.19 17.12
C GLY A 88 0.83 20.73 17.07
N SER A 89 0.33 21.17 18.23
CA SER A 89 -1.08 21.45 18.51
C SER A 89 -1.87 21.67 17.24
N GLU A 90 -3.05 21.05 17.11
CA GLU A 90 -4.13 21.68 16.36
C GLU A 90 -4.25 23.10 16.89
N THR A 91 -3.40 23.97 16.34
CA THR A 91 -3.39 25.38 16.57
C THR A 91 -4.54 25.66 15.66
N GLU A 92 -5.74 25.74 16.26
CA GLU A 92 -6.88 26.28 15.54
C GLU A 92 -6.31 27.46 14.76
N PRO A 93 -6.45 27.46 13.41
CA PRO A 93 -5.82 28.46 12.59
C PRO A 93 -6.16 29.80 13.21
N ALA A 94 -5.13 30.54 13.65
CA ALA A 94 -5.31 31.69 14.51
C ALA A 94 -6.40 32.59 13.91
N GLU A 95 -7.47 32.82 14.67
CA GLU A 95 -8.68 33.47 14.16
C GLU A 95 -8.29 34.83 13.56
N ASN A 96 -8.52 35.00 12.27
CA ASN A 96 -8.13 36.22 11.57
C ASN A 96 -9.05 37.39 11.97
N GLU A 97 -8.60 38.63 11.77
CA GLU A 97 -9.36 39.82 12.20
C GLU A 97 -10.80 39.87 11.64
N PHE A 98 -11.00 39.28 10.45
CA PHE A 98 -12.32 39.21 9.83
C PHE A 98 -13.26 38.29 10.61
N GLN A 99 -12.80 37.09 10.99
CA GLN A 99 -13.56 36.14 11.81
C GLN A 99 -13.91 36.75 13.18
N GLN A 100 -12.97 37.44 13.81
CA GLN A 100 -13.19 38.14 15.10
C GLN A 100 -14.27 39.22 14.99
N LYS A 101 -14.24 40.03 13.92
CA LYS A 101 -15.26 41.04 13.64
C LYS A 101 -16.63 40.42 13.40
N LEU A 102 -16.70 39.33 12.62
CA LEU A 102 -17.96 38.64 12.33
C LEU A 102 -18.63 38.11 13.60
N ARG A 103 -17.85 37.46 14.48
CA ARG A 103 -18.32 36.95 15.78
C ARG A 103 -18.83 38.08 16.68
N SER A 104 -18.14 39.23 16.70
CA SER A 104 -18.56 40.40 17.50
C SER A 104 -19.90 41.02 17.07
N LEU A 105 -20.29 40.82 15.80
CA LEU A 105 -21.56 41.30 15.25
C LEU A 105 -22.69 40.29 15.50
N LEU A 106 -22.39 38.99 15.45
CA LEU A 106 -23.37 37.91 15.68
C LEU A 106 -23.72 37.72 17.16
N GLY A 107 -22.82 38.06 18.09
CA GLY A 107 -23.04 37.93 19.55
C GLY A 107 -23.75 39.10 20.23
N LYS A 108 -24.25 40.09 19.48
CA LYS A 108 -24.92 41.30 20.00
C LYS A 108 -26.45 41.29 19.84
N SER A 109 -27.08 40.13 19.77
CA SER A 109 -28.55 40.00 19.84
C SER A 109 -29.02 39.73 21.27
#